data_AF-A0A929UHI1-F1
#
_entry.id   AF-A0A929UHI1-F1
#
_cell.length_a   1.000
_cell.length_b   1.000
_cell.length_c   1.000
_cell.angle_alpha   90.00
_cell.angle_beta   90.00
_cell.angle_gamma   90.00
#
_symmetry.space_group_name_H-M   'P 1'
#
loop_
_entity.id
_entity.type
_entity.pdbx_description
1 polymer ?
#
loop_
_entity_poly.entity_id
_entity_poly.type
_entity_poly.pdbx_seq_one_letter_code
_entity_poly.pdbx_strand_id
1 'polypeptide(L)'
;MNDIDKIFPARYSRLLKLAESRPLQFRQQAAAAYAACPRSLRRMARRFNRSVPMALEFFLAWRDDCLPRLRKIDRAPQQKTVIKLMNDNFLLDYKYSAALLQNLAQQSQAIERSRFAAQHYSEGEKALYRLALDFVNQPIDQCAQQVDSFINYLLYRAVADEMDMTIRDPQARCILRAFQSRIERHQVRRLVRTAQRRLKEIDDSAAEIEQIQNGLVARLFGLKIDYVTVLAARQEYEKALARLSKKSANSPAKRLALYEKKTEKLRTDYLGTVPGLSNLSDTQKAVKEIDGVLLAVFDLSNAQRNEIMNSLKRYRELVREREMLLAMISD
;
A
#
# COMPACT_ATOMS: atom_id res chain seq x y z
N MET A 1 9.88 23.01 11.92
CA MET A 1 9.29 21.93 11.11
C MET A 1 10.40 20.94 10.84
N ASN A 2 10.23 19.66 11.16
CA ASN A 2 11.26 18.66 10.88
C ASN A 2 11.15 18.33 9.39
N ASP A 3 12.19 18.60 8.60
CA ASP A 3 12.30 18.27 7.17
C ASP A 3 12.43 16.75 6.92
N ILE A 4 11.67 15.93 7.66
CA ILE A 4 11.75 14.47 7.62
C ILE A 4 11.18 13.90 6.32
N ASP A 5 10.24 14.62 5.72
CA ASP A 5 9.71 14.42 4.37
C ASP A 5 10.81 14.52 3.31
N LYS A 6 11.72 15.50 3.44
CA LYS A 6 12.87 15.68 2.54
C LYS A 6 13.97 14.64 2.76
N ILE A 7 14.19 14.23 4.00
CA ILE A 7 15.21 13.22 4.34
C ILE A 7 14.77 11.81 3.91
N PHE A 8 13.47 11.49 3.99
CA PHE A 8 12.93 10.17 3.64
C PHE A 8 11.75 10.23 2.64
N PRO A 9 11.94 10.77 1.43
CA PRO A 9 10.85 11.09 0.50
C PRO A 9 10.11 9.83 0.00
N ALA A 10 10.84 8.73 -0.23
CA ALA A 10 10.24 7.47 -0.67
C ALA A 10 9.37 6.82 0.41
N ARG A 11 9.74 6.97 1.70
CA ARG A 11 8.94 6.42 2.81
C ARG A 11 7.74 7.32 3.09
N TYR A 12 7.95 8.64 3.03
CA TYR A 12 6.90 9.63 3.18
C TYR A 12 5.79 9.45 2.15
N SER A 13 6.14 9.42 0.86
CA SER A 13 5.17 9.24 -0.23
C SER A 13 4.39 7.92 -0.15
N ARG A 14 5.02 6.83 0.31
CA ARG A 14 4.32 5.56 0.57
C ARG A 14 3.29 5.69 1.68
N LEU A 15 3.64 6.36 2.78
CA LEU A 15 2.73 6.58 3.90
C LEU A 15 1.59 7.53 3.52
N LEU A 16 1.86 8.55 2.71
CA LEU A 16 0.86 9.46 2.18
C LEU A 16 -0.16 8.72 1.31
N LYS A 17 0.30 7.89 0.35
CA LYS A 17 -0.58 7.02 -0.44
C LYS A 17 -1.40 6.04 0.42
N LEU A 18 -0.80 5.53 1.50
CA LEU A 18 -1.52 4.66 2.44
C LEU A 18 -2.61 5.44 3.18
N ALA A 19 -2.33 6.67 3.62
CA ALA A 19 -3.31 7.52 4.29
C ALA A 19 -4.48 7.91 3.37
N GLU A 20 -4.21 8.17 2.09
CA GLU A 20 -5.23 8.47 1.08
C GLU A 20 -6.11 7.25 0.74
N SER A 21 -5.48 6.11 0.47
CA SER A 21 -6.20 4.90 0.01
C SER A 21 -6.86 4.13 1.15
N ARG A 22 -6.19 4.04 2.30
CA ARG A 22 -6.59 3.21 3.45
C ARG A 22 -6.36 3.96 4.78
N PRO A 23 -7.15 5.00 5.04
CA PRO A 23 -6.97 5.87 6.20
C PRO A 23 -7.11 5.14 7.55
N LEU A 24 -7.94 4.09 7.64
CA LEU A 24 -8.09 3.31 8.87
C LEU A 24 -6.84 2.47 9.16
N GLN A 25 -6.33 1.76 8.16
CA GLN A 25 -5.05 1.02 8.26
C GLN A 25 -3.89 1.96 8.62
N PHE A 26 -3.82 3.14 7.98
CA PHE A 26 -2.84 4.15 8.33
C PHE A 26 -2.92 4.55 9.82
N ARG A 27 -4.12 4.80 10.36
CA ARG A 27 -4.29 5.14 11.78
C ARG A 27 -3.81 4.05 12.72
N GLN A 28 -4.13 2.79 12.42
CA GLN A 28 -3.67 1.65 13.22
C GLN A 28 -2.14 1.56 13.23
N GLN A 29 -1.50 1.63 12.05
CA GLN A 29 -0.05 1.60 11.93
C GLN A 29 0.61 2.79 12.62
N ALA A 30 0.03 3.98 12.49
CA ALA A 30 0.54 5.18 13.13
C ALA A 30 0.42 5.11 14.66
N ALA A 31 -0.69 4.58 15.19
CA ALA A 31 -0.85 4.33 16.62
C ALA A 31 0.18 3.33 17.15
N ALA A 32 0.49 2.28 16.38
CA ALA A 32 1.55 1.32 16.71
C ALA A 32 2.95 1.97 16.70
N ALA A 33 3.25 2.80 15.69
CA ALA A 33 4.50 3.57 15.63
C ALA A 33 4.62 4.57 16.79
N TYR A 34 3.51 5.16 17.21
CA TYR A 34 3.47 6.03 18.39
C TYR A 34 3.72 5.22 19.66
N ALA A 35 3.10 4.04 19.81
CA ALA A 35 3.33 3.16 20.95
C ALA A 35 4.81 2.73 21.06
N ALA A 36 5.44 2.40 19.94
CA ALA A 36 6.83 1.97 19.84
C ALA A 36 7.84 3.06 20.22
N CYS A 37 7.48 4.34 20.11
CA CYS A 37 8.34 5.45 20.52
C CYS A 37 8.06 5.87 21.97
N PRO A 38 8.89 5.45 22.95
CA PRO A 38 8.60 5.63 24.37
C PRO A 38 8.67 7.10 24.79
N ARG A 39 7.93 7.44 25.85
CA ARG A 39 7.88 8.81 26.37
C ARG A 39 9.24 9.34 26.84
N SER A 40 10.13 8.47 27.32
CA SER A 40 11.52 8.79 27.69
C SER A 40 12.30 9.32 26.47
N LEU A 41 12.28 8.59 25.36
CA LEU A 41 12.95 8.97 24.11
C LEU A 41 12.38 10.28 23.56
N ARG A 42 11.06 10.47 23.59
CA ARG A 42 10.44 11.72 23.16
C ARG A 42 10.84 12.92 24.04
N ARG A 43 11.01 12.72 25.35
CA ARG A 43 11.51 13.76 26.27
C ARG A 43 12.98 14.08 25.98
N MET A 44 13.78 13.05 25.72
CA MET A 44 15.18 13.17 25.31
C MET A 44 15.31 14.00 24.03
N ALA A 45 14.57 13.63 22.98
CA ALA A 45 14.53 14.37 21.72
C ALA A 45 14.09 15.84 21.89
N ARG A 46 13.11 16.12 22.75
CA ARG A 46 12.71 17.51 23.06
C ARG A 46 13.80 18.33 23.73
N ARG A 47 14.72 17.70 24.47
CA ARG A 47 15.88 18.38 25.06
C ARG A 47 16.92 18.69 23.99
N PHE A 48 17.22 17.74 23.11
CA PHE A 48 18.11 17.95 21.96
C PHE A 48 17.61 19.01 20.99
N ASN A 49 16.28 19.12 20.78
CA ASN A 49 15.71 20.17 19.92
C ASN A 49 15.89 21.60 20.43
N ARG A 50 16.49 21.81 21.62
CA ARG A 50 16.82 23.14 22.16
C ARG A 50 18.22 23.61 21.76
N SER A 51 18.97 22.76 21.07
CA SER A 51 20.37 22.95 20.69
C SER A 51 20.58 22.51 19.24
N VAL A 52 21.74 22.86 18.67
CA VAL A 52 22.21 22.33 17.39
C VAL A 52 23.36 21.36 17.71
N PRO A 53 23.35 20.12 17.19
CA PRO A 53 22.35 19.53 16.30
C PRO A 53 21.02 19.23 17.00
N MET A 54 19.93 19.29 16.24
CA MET A 54 18.60 18.87 16.69
C MET A 54 18.53 17.34 16.89
N ALA A 55 17.48 16.84 17.54
CA ALA A 55 17.37 15.41 17.84
C ALA A 55 17.47 14.51 16.60
N LEU A 56 16.79 14.88 15.51
CA LEU A 56 16.81 14.08 14.28
C LEU A 56 18.23 14.05 13.68
N GLU A 57 18.90 15.18 13.60
CA GLU A 57 20.27 15.29 13.09
C GLU A 57 21.25 14.48 13.93
N PHE A 58 21.15 14.57 15.26
CA PHE A 58 21.95 13.77 16.18
C PHE A 58 21.74 12.26 15.97
N PHE A 59 20.49 11.81 15.86
CA PHE A 59 20.20 10.38 15.64
C PHE A 59 20.64 9.89 14.25
N LEU A 60 20.54 10.72 13.21
CA LEU A 60 21.04 10.39 11.88
C LEU A 60 22.57 10.32 11.87
N ALA A 61 23.26 11.31 12.48
CA ALA A 61 24.71 11.28 12.62
C ALA A 61 25.18 10.04 13.41
N TRP A 62 24.45 9.65 14.46
CA TRP A 62 24.76 8.42 15.19
C TRP A 62 24.62 7.18 14.29
N ARG A 63 23.55 7.10 13.50
CA ARG A 63 23.28 5.96 12.61
C ARG A 63 24.28 5.88 11.45
N ASP A 64 24.65 7.02 10.89
CA ASP A 64 25.42 7.10 9.65
C ASP A 64 26.94 7.15 9.92
N ASP A 65 27.38 7.75 11.03
CA ASP A 65 28.80 7.87 11.38
C ASP A 65 29.24 6.97 12.54
N CYS A 66 28.52 6.98 13.67
CA CYS A 66 28.94 6.28 14.89
C CYS A 66 28.73 4.76 14.80
N LEU A 67 27.54 4.34 14.36
CA LEU A 67 27.14 2.94 14.29
C LEU A 67 28.06 2.08 13.40
N PRO A 68 28.47 2.51 12.18
CA PRO A 68 29.42 1.74 11.37
C PRO A 68 30.79 1.57 12.04
N ARG A 69 31.28 2.60 12.73
CA ARG A 69 32.55 2.55 13.47
C ARG A 69 32.48 1.59 14.64
N LEU A 70 31.40 1.65 15.42
CA LEU A 70 31.16 0.73 16.54
C LEU A 70 31.09 -0.73 16.05
N ARG A 71 30.37 -1.00 14.96
CA ARG A 71 30.30 -2.34 14.35
C ARG A 71 31.65 -2.82 13.81
N LYS A 72 32.47 -1.92 13.27
CA LYS A 72 33.83 -2.25 12.82
C LYS A 72 34.72 -2.65 13.99
N ILE A 73 34.63 -1.94 15.10
CA ILE A 73 35.37 -2.26 16.34
C ILE A 73 34.90 -3.59 16.92
N ASP A 74 33.58 -3.81 17.00
CA ASP A 74 33.00 -5.04 17.55
C ASP A 74 33.39 -6.30 16.76
N ARG A 75 33.54 -6.17 15.45
CA ARG A 75 33.98 -7.26 14.56
C ARG A 75 35.50 -7.48 14.57
N ALA A 76 36.31 -6.51 14.99
CA ALA A 76 37.77 -6.58 14.89
C ALA A 76 38.37 -7.79 15.65
N PRO A 77 37.93 -8.15 16.87
CA PRO A 77 38.43 -9.33 17.58
C PRO A 77 38.14 -10.67 16.89
N GLN A 78 37.16 -10.70 15.97
CA GLN A 78 36.75 -11.92 15.26
C GLN A 78 37.47 -12.08 13.92
N GLN A 79 38.21 -11.06 13.47
CA GLN A 79 38.90 -11.07 12.18
C GLN A 79 40.24 -11.77 12.27
N LYS A 80 40.40 -12.84 11.49
CA LYS A 80 41.65 -13.63 11.43
C LYS A 80 42.88 -12.79 11.09
N THR A 81 42.71 -11.75 10.25
CA THR A 81 43.79 -10.82 9.88
C THR A 81 44.25 -9.99 11.06
N VAL A 82 43.33 -9.47 11.88
CA VAL A 82 43.65 -8.67 13.08
C VAL A 82 44.33 -9.54 14.14
N ILE A 83 43.83 -10.75 14.36
CA ILE A 83 44.43 -11.72 15.28
C ILE A 83 45.86 -12.08 14.84
N LYS A 84 46.04 -12.37 13.54
CA LYS A 84 47.36 -12.68 12.98
C LYS A 84 48.33 -11.52 13.13
N LEU A 85 47.92 -10.30 12.77
CA LEU A 85 48.75 -9.10 12.94
C LEU A 85 49.12 -8.83 14.40
N MET A 86 48.20 -9.09 15.35
CA MET A 86 48.52 -8.94 16.77
C MET A 86 49.51 -10.00 17.25
N ASN A 87 49.32 -11.26 16.87
CA ASN A 87 50.22 -12.34 17.24
C ASN A 87 51.61 -12.14 16.62
N ASP A 88 51.67 -11.71 15.36
CA ASP A 88 52.92 -11.49 14.62
C ASP A 88 53.71 -10.28 15.19
N ASN A 89 53.03 -9.20 15.58
CA ASN A 89 53.70 -7.97 16.08
C ASN A 89 54.02 -8.00 17.59
N PHE A 90 53.25 -8.74 18.40
CA PHE A 90 53.37 -8.73 19.87
C PHE A 90 53.76 -10.09 20.46
N LEU A 91 54.03 -11.11 19.63
CA LEU A 91 54.46 -12.46 20.04
C LEU A 91 53.52 -13.09 21.10
N LEU A 92 52.22 -12.87 20.96
CA LEU A 92 51.20 -13.34 21.90
C LEU A 92 50.72 -14.76 21.57
N ASP A 93 50.43 -15.55 22.60
CA ASP A 93 49.73 -16.83 22.45
C ASP A 93 48.25 -16.61 22.03
N TYR A 94 47.75 -17.48 21.17
CA TYR A 94 46.43 -17.39 20.51
C TYR A 94 45.26 -17.28 21.50
N LYS A 95 45.39 -17.89 22.69
CA LYS A 95 44.36 -17.83 23.74
C LYS A 95 44.33 -16.47 24.46
N TYR A 96 45.50 -15.87 24.68
CA TYR A 96 45.64 -14.58 25.35
C TYR A 96 45.32 -13.41 24.41
N SER A 97 45.65 -13.53 23.12
CA SER A 97 45.36 -12.47 22.14
C SER A 97 43.87 -12.26 21.90
N ALA A 98 43.04 -13.31 21.96
CA ALA A 98 41.59 -13.18 21.87
C ALA A 98 40.99 -12.36 23.03
N ALA A 99 41.40 -12.64 24.27
CA ALA A 99 40.94 -11.90 25.45
C ALA A 99 41.42 -10.44 25.45
N LEU A 100 42.67 -10.21 25.04
CA LEU A 100 43.24 -8.86 24.94
C LEU A 100 42.55 -8.04 23.85
N LEU A 101 42.27 -8.63 22.69
CA LEU A 101 41.51 -7.99 21.61
C LEU A 101 40.07 -7.64 22.04
N GLN A 102 39.42 -8.49 22.82
CA GLN A 102 38.10 -8.19 23.39
C GLN A 102 38.16 -6.99 24.35
N ASN A 103 39.15 -6.92 25.23
CA ASN A 103 39.33 -5.78 26.13
C ASN A 103 39.63 -4.47 25.37
N LEU A 104 40.48 -4.53 24.35
CA LEU A 104 40.77 -3.37 23.49
C LEU A 104 39.54 -2.94 22.68
N ALA A 105 38.72 -3.87 22.21
CA ALA A 105 37.46 -3.56 21.54
C ALA A 105 36.50 -2.84 22.49
N GLN A 106 36.37 -3.27 23.74
CA GLN A 106 35.54 -2.59 24.74
C GLN A 106 36.04 -1.17 25.05
N GLN A 107 37.35 -0.98 25.23
CA GLN A 107 37.93 0.34 25.47
C GLN A 107 37.78 1.27 24.27
N SER A 108 38.05 0.78 23.06
CA SER A 108 37.90 1.56 21.83
C SER A 108 36.43 1.89 21.53
N GLN A 109 35.47 1.01 21.87
CA GLN A 109 34.06 1.35 21.85
C GLN A 109 33.76 2.52 22.79
N ALA A 110 34.22 2.48 24.05
CA ALA A 110 34.00 3.58 25.00
C ALA A 110 34.60 4.91 24.50
N ILE A 111 35.78 4.88 23.88
CA ILE A 111 36.45 6.06 23.31
C ILE A 111 35.67 6.62 22.11
N GLU A 112 35.21 5.77 21.18
CA GLU A 112 34.43 6.26 20.04
C GLU A 112 33.07 6.82 20.47
N ARG A 113 32.45 6.24 21.49
CA ARG A 113 31.19 6.74 22.08
C ARG A 113 31.37 8.13 22.70
N SER A 114 32.43 8.33 23.48
CA SER A 114 32.73 9.63 24.10
C SER A 114 33.14 10.69 23.08
N ARG A 115 33.95 10.29 22.08
CA ARG A 115 34.29 11.14 20.93
C ARG A 115 33.05 11.63 20.21
N PHE A 116 32.11 10.73 19.88
CA PHE A 116 30.89 11.10 19.17
C PHE A 116 30.04 12.10 19.97
N ALA A 117 29.87 11.88 21.28
CA ALA A 117 29.15 12.81 22.14
C ALA A 117 29.84 14.20 22.18
N ALA A 118 31.17 14.23 22.29
CA ALA A 118 31.95 15.47 22.38
C ALA A 118 31.96 16.26 21.05
N GLN A 119 31.84 15.57 19.91
CA GLN A 119 31.77 16.19 18.59
C GLN A 119 30.47 16.97 18.40
N HIS A 120 29.36 16.54 19.00
CA HIS A 120 28.05 17.17 18.83
C HIS A 120 27.67 18.12 19.97
N TYR A 121 28.12 17.86 21.20
CA TYR A 121 27.84 18.70 22.35
C TYR A 121 29.12 18.95 23.13
N SER A 122 29.46 20.22 23.32
CA SER A 122 30.65 20.62 24.08
C SER A 122 30.51 20.31 25.56
N GLU A 123 31.63 20.20 26.28
CA GLU A 123 31.64 20.04 27.74
C GLU A 123 31.02 21.25 28.49
N GLY A 124 30.87 22.40 27.83
CA GLY A 124 30.13 23.55 28.36
C GLY A 124 28.62 23.29 28.48
N GLU A 125 28.07 22.46 27.60
CA GLU A 125 26.68 22.00 27.61
C GLU A 125 26.53 20.69 28.39
N LYS A 126 27.04 20.66 29.62
CA LYS A 126 27.15 19.45 30.48
C LYS A 126 25.90 18.58 30.49
N ALA A 127 24.71 19.19 30.49
CA ALA A 127 23.45 18.46 30.53
C ALA A 127 23.13 17.72 29.22
N LEU A 128 23.41 18.32 28.07
CA LEU A 128 23.18 17.71 26.75
C LEU A 128 24.25 16.68 26.43
N TYR A 129 25.51 16.98 26.74
CA TYR A 129 26.62 16.05 26.63
C TYR A 129 26.38 14.77 27.45
N ARG A 130 26.00 14.90 28.73
CA ARG A 130 25.63 13.74 29.58
C ARG A 130 24.49 12.93 28.99
N LEU A 131 23.46 13.60 28.50
CA LEU A 131 22.29 12.93 27.92
C LEU A 131 22.64 12.22 26.59
N ALA A 132 23.53 12.80 25.78
CA ALA A 132 24.07 12.14 24.59
C ALA A 132 24.90 10.91 24.96
N LEU A 133 25.76 11.00 25.98
CA LEU A 133 26.48 9.85 26.51
C LEU A 133 25.54 8.76 27.04
N ASP A 134 24.51 9.13 27.80
CA ASP A 134 23.50 8.19 28.32
C ASP A 134 22.78 7.43 27.20
N PHE A 135 22.57 8.09 26.05
CA PHE A 135 22.02 7.43 24.86
C PHE A 135 23.05 6.50 24.22
N VAL A 136 24.24 7.01 23.91
CA VAL A 136 25.28 6.31 23.14
C VAL A 136 25.90 5.14 23.92
N ASN A 137 25.85 5.17 25.26
CA ASN A 137 26.34 4.10 26.12
C ASN A 137 25.42 2.87 26.20
N GLN A 138 24.18 2.98 25.72
CA GLN A 138 23.26 1.84 25.64
C GLN A 138 23.76 0.77 24.65
N PRO A 139 23.22 -0.46 24.71
CA PRO A 139 23.49 -1.48 23.70
C PRO A 139 23.19 -0.96 22.29
N ILE A 140 24.05 -1.29 21.32
CA ILE A 140 23.96 -0.81 19.93
C ILE A 140 22.58 -1.10 19.33
N ASP A 141 22.04 -2.30 19.58
CA ASP A 141 20.74 -2.72 19.06
C ASP A 141 19.58 -1.91 19.65
N GLN A 142 19.66 -1.55 20.94
CA GLN A 142 18.66 -0.70 21.59
C GLN A 142 18.69 0.72 21.02
N CYS A 143 19.88 1.30 20.84
CA CYS A 143 20.02 2.62 20.21
C CYS A 143 19.46 2.61 18.78
N ALA A 144 19.79 1.59 17.98
CA ALA A 144 19.31 1.45 16.62
C ALA A 144 17.79 1.36 16.56
N GLN A 145 17.18 0.49 17.39
CA GLN A 145 15.73 0.37 17.48
C GLN A 145 15.07 1.68 17.93
N GLN A 146 15.67 2.41 18.88
CA GLN A 146 15.15 3.70 19.33
C GLN A 146 15.20 4.76 18.21
N VAL A 147 16.32 4.85 17.47
CA VAL A 147 16.46 5.75 16.32
C VAL A 147 15.40 5.44 15.27
N ASP A 148 15.25 4.17 14.88
CA ASP A 148 14.26 3.77 13.89
C ASP A 148 12.82 4.05 14.35
N SER A 149 12.52 3.76 15.62
CA SER A 149 11.21 4.05 16.22
C SER A 149 10.92 5.55 16.26
N PHE A 150 11.94 6.38 16.49
CA PHE A 150 11.80 7.84 16.49
C PHE A 150 11.59 8.39 15.08
N ILE A 151 12.33 7.90 14.09
CA ILE A 151 12.15 8.26 12.67
C ILE A 151 10.74 7.87 12.21
N ASN A 152 10.29 6.65 12.53
CA ASN A 152 8.94 6.19 12.21
C ASN A 152 7.88 7.09 12.86
N TYR A 153 8.03 7.38 14.15
CA TYR A 153 7.13 8.28 14.88
C TYR A 153 7.00 9.65 14.20
N LEU A 154 8.13 10.25 13.81
CA LEU A 154 8.13 11.55 13.14
C LEU A 154 7.51 11.48 11.73
N LEU A 155 7.76 10.41 10.97
CA LEU A 155 7.18 10.22 9.63
C LEU A 155 5.65 10.08 9.68
N TYR A 156 5.14 9.18 10.53
CA TYR A 156 3.70 9.00 10.70
C TYR A 156 3.03 10.28 11.23
N ARG A 157 3.72 11.03 12.10
CA ARG A 157 3.21 12.30 12.58
C ARG A 157 3.15 13.37 11.49
N ALA A 158 4.18 13.48 10.66
CA ALA A 158 4.19 14.45 9.56
C ALA A 158 3.05 14.18 8.56
N VAL A 159 2.86 12.93 8.15
CA VAL A 159 1.76 12.55 7.23
C VAL A 159 0.38 12.77 7.88
N ALA A 160 0.24 12.47 9.18
CA ALA A 160 -1.01 12.71 9.88
C ALA A 160 -1.35 14.20 10.03
N ASP A 161 -0.34 15.03 10.29
CA ASP A 161 -0.50 16.48 10.34
C ASP A 161 -0.86 17.05 8.96
N GLU A 162 -0.29 16.53 7.85
CA GLU A 162 -0.65 16.92 6.48
C GLU A 162 -2.09 16.53 6.10
N MET A 163 -2.52 15.33 6.49
CA MET A 163 -3.86 14.81 6.17
C MET A 163 -4.95 15.23 7.18
N ASP A 164 -4.63 16.11 8.13
CA ASP A 164 -5.49 16.54 9.25
C ASP A 164 -6.11 15.35 10.03
N MET A 165 -5.32 14.29 10.19
CA MET A 165 -5.74 13.05 10.84
C MET A 165 -5.32 13.05 12.31
N THR A 166 -6.29 13.02 13.21
CA THR A 166 -5.99 12.82 14.63
C THR A 166 -5.75 11.35 14.92
N ILE A 167 -4.51 11.03 15.34
CA ILE A 167 -4.15 9.68 15.81
C ILE A 167 -4.09 9.69 17.33
N ARG A 168 -4.71 8.69 17.96
CA ARG A 168 -4.59 8.45 19.40
C ARG A 168 -3.17 8.00 19.75
N ASP A 169 -2.52 8.77 20.61
CA ASP A 169 -1.20 8.45 21.13
C ASP A 169 -1.27 7.64 22.43
N PRO A 170 -0.82 6.37 22.46
CA PRO A 170 -0.84 5.54 23.66
C PRO A 170 0.10 6.05 24.76
N GLN A 171 1.11 6.85 24.40
CA GLN A 171 2.09 7.41 25.34
C GLN A 171 1.69 8.82 25.84
N ALA A 172 0.60 9.38 25.32
CA ALA A 172 0.07 10.67 25.77
C ALA A 172 -0.55 10.60 27.17
N ARG A 173 -0.64 11.77 27.83
CA ARG A 173 -1.37 11.93 29.10
C ARG A 173 -2.84 11.55 28.93
N CYS A 174 -3.48 11.03 29.97
CA CYS A 174 -4.85 10.49 29.92
C CYS A 174 -5.87 11.48 29.33
N ILE A 175 -5.80 12.76 29.71
CA ILE A 175 -6.70 13.81 29.20
C ILE A 175 -6.54 14.01 27.69
N LEU A 176 -5.29 14.17 27.22
CA LEU A 176 -5.01 14.32 25.79
C LEU A 176 -5.46 13.09 25.01
N ARG A 177 -5.23 11.90 25.56
CA ARG A 177 -5.64 10.62 24.97
C ARG A 177 -7.16 10.52 24.84
N ALA A 178 -7.91 10.96 25.84
CA ALA A 178 -9.37 10.97 25.81
C ALA A 178 -9.90 11.94 24.75
N PHE A 179 -9.32 13.14 24.66
CA PHE A 179 -9.66 14.12 23.63
C PHE A 179 -9.36 13.61 22.21
N GLN A 180 -8.15 13.08 21.98
CA GLN A 180 -7.77 12.44 20.72
C GLN A 180 -8.72 11.31 20.34
N SER A 181 -9.09 10.45 21.30
CA SER A 181 -10.02 9.34 21.07
C SER A 181 -11.41 9.84 20.66
N ARG A 182 -11.88 10.97 21.20
CA ARG A 182 -13.17 11.55 20.83
C ARG A 182 -13.15 12.11 19.40
N ILE A 183 -12.10 12.85 19.04
CA ILE A 183 -11.94 13.40 17.68
C ILE A 183 -11.79 12.28 16.67
N GLU A 184 -10.89 11.33 16.92
CA GLU A 184 -10.65 10.19 16.04
C GLU A 184 -11.94 9.43 15.76
N ARG A 185 -12.73 9.09 16.80
CA ARG A 185 -14.03 8.43 16.63
C ARG A 185 -14.99 9.26 15.78
N HIS A 186 -15.00 10.58 15.94
CA HIS A 186 -15.85 11.45 15.13
C HIS A 186 -15.39 11.44 13.66
N GLN A 187 -14.08 11.55 13.40
CA GLN A 187 -13.51 11.48 12.05
C GLN A 187 -13.77 10.11 11.40
N VAL A 188 -13.53 8.99 12.10
CA VAL A 188 -13.86 7.63 11.61
C VAL A 188 -15.34 7.53 11.27
N ARG A 189 -16.24 7.92 12.19
CA ARG A 189 -17.68 7.82 11.95
C ARG A 189 -18.14 8.65 10.77
N ARG A 190 -17.59 9.85 10.59
CA ARG A 190 -17.89 10.70 9.43
C ARG A 190 -17.45 10.01 8.14
N LEU A 191 -16.21 9.53 8.09
CA LEU A 191 -15.62 8.84 6.96
C LEU A 191 -16.40 7.57 6.56
N VAL A 192 -16.72 6.72 7.54
CA VAL A 192 -17.48 5.49 7.31
C VAL A 192 -18.89 5.81 6.81
N ARG A 193 -19.56 6.82 7.39
CA ARG A 193 -20.90 7.24 6.93
C ARG A 193 -20.87 7.80 5.50
N THR A 194 -19.88 8.63 5.15
CA THR A 194 -19.77 9.18 3.79
C THR A 194 -19.49 8.08 2.78
N ALA A 195 -18.58 7.15 3.10
CA ALA A 195 -18.28 6.01 2.25
C ALA A 195 -19.49 5.08 2.10
N GLN A 196 -20.21 4.77 3.18
CA GLN A 196 -21.44 3.94 3.13
C GLN A 196 -22.56 4.59 2.33
N ARG A 197 -22.77 5.91 2.44
CA ARG A 197 -23.74 6.63 1.61
C ARG A 197 -23.36 6.53 0.14
N ARG A 198 -22.09 6.75 -0.18
CA ARG A 198 -21.60 6.67 -1.56
C ARG A 198 -21.68 5.25 -2.11
N LEU A 199 -21.38 4.24 -1.30
CA LEU A 199 -21.57 2.83 -1.66
C LEU A 199 -23.03 2.54 -1.99
N LYS A 200 -23.98 3.05 -1.20
CA LYS A 200 -25.41 2.90 -1.49
C LYS A 200 -25.79 3.58 -2.82
N GLU A 201 -25.33 4.81 -3.07
CA GLU A 201 -25.55 5.50 -4.35
C GLU A 201 -24.98 4.71 -5.54
N ILE A 202 -23.82 4.07 -5.36
CA ILE A 202 -23.20 3.20 -6.36
C ILE A 202 -24.06 1.95 -6.59
N ASP A 203 -24.51 1.30 -5.52
CA ASP A 203 -25.35 0.10 -5.62
C ASP A 203 -26.70 0.44 -6.31
N ASP A 204 -27.31 1.58 -5.97
CA ASP A 204 -28.54 2.09 -6.62
C ASP A 204 -28.27 2.39 -8.12
N SER A 205 -27.18 3.08 -8.45
CA SER A 205 -26.79 3.40 -9.84
C SER A 205 -26.46 2.14 -10.65
N ALA A 206 -25.84 1.13 -10.02
CA ALA A 206 -25.53 -0.15 -10.63
C ALA A 206 -26.82 -0.92 -10.94
N ALA A 207 -27.80 -0.93 -10.03
CA ALA A 207 -29.11 -1.53 -10.25
C ALA A 207 -29.86 -0.84 -11.40
N GLU A 208 -29.82 0.49 -11.50
CA GLU A 208 -30.38 1.24 -12.64
C GLU A 208 -29.73 0.81 -13.96
N ILE A 209 -28.40 0.73 -14.00
CA ILE A 209 -27.66 0.29 -15.20
C ILE A 209 -28.00 -1.15 -15.56
N GLU A 210 -28.15 -2.03 -14.57
CA GLU A 210 -28.50 -3.42 -14.78
C GLU A 210 -29.89 -3.57 -15.39
N GLN A 211 -30.84 -2.67 -15.11
CA GLN A 211 -32.17 -2.68 -15.71
C GLN A 211 -32.23 -2.16 -17.16
N ILE A 212 -31.18 -1.48 -17.65
CA ILE A 212 -31.14 -0.94 -19.02
C ILE A 212 -31.34 -2.06 -20.05
N GLN A 213 -32.25 -1.81 -21.00
CA GLN A 213 -32.59 -2.73 -22.09
C GLN A 213 -33.00 -4.13 -21.56
N ASN A 214 -33.99 -4.19 -20.66
CA ASN A 214 -34.56 -5.43 -20.11
C ASN A 214 -33.55 -6.37 -19.43
N GLY A 215 -32.54 -5.82 -18.76
CA GLY A 215 -31.54 -6.65 -18.08
C GLY A 215 -30.37 -7.08 -18.95
N LEU A 216 -30.23 -6.56 -20.18
CA LEU A 216 -29.17 -6.97 -21.09
C LEU A 216 -27.78 -6.71 -20.50
N VAL A 217 -27.59 -5.56 -19.85
CA VAL A 217 -26.33 -5.18 -19.21
C VAL A 217 -25.96 -6.17 -18.10
N ALA A 218 -26.92 -6.51 -17.23
CA ALA A 218 -26.74 -7.50 -16.17
C ALA A 218 -26.36 -8.88 -16.74
N ARG A 219 -27.01 -9.31 -17.83
CA ARG A 219 -26.70 -10.59 -18.49
C ARG A 219 -25.31 -10.60 -19.13
N LEU A 220 -24.92 -9.51 -19.81
CA LEU A 220 -23.58 -9.38 -20.40
C LEU A 220 -22.49 -9.48 -19.32
N PHE A 221 -22.69 -8.85 -18.16
CA PHE A 221 -21.76 -8.96 -17.02
C PHE A 221 -21.78 -10.35 -16.38
N GLY A 222 -22.95 -10.90 -16.08
CA GLY A 222 -23.08 -12.22 -15.44
C GLY A 222 -22.46 -13.34 -16.26
N LEU A 223 -22.60 -13.28 -17.59
CA LEU A 223 -22.01 -14.23 -18.53
C LEU A 223 -20.55 -13.90 -18.91
N LYS A 224 -19.99 -12.80 -18.40
CA LYS A 224 -18.63 -12.31 -18.71
C LYS A 224 -18.36 -12.15 -20.22
N ILE A 225 -19.38 -11.75 -20.98
CA ILE A 225 -19.26 -11.56 -22.43
C ILE A 225 -18.65 -10.19 -22.72
N ASP A 226 -17.58 -10.14 -23.51
CA ASP A 226 -17.02 -8.87 -23.95
C ASP A 226 -17.87 -8.23 -25.05
N TYR A 227 -18.64 -7.22 -24.67
CA TYR A 227 -19.52 -6.48 -25.58
C TYR A 227 -18.81 -5.93 -26.82
N VAL A 228 -17.53 -5.56 -26.73
CA VAL A 228 -16.76 -5.05 -27.89
C VAL A 228 -16.58 -6.15 -28.94
N THR A 229 -16.28 -7.37 -28.52
CA THR A 229 -16.14 -8.52 -29.44
C THR A 229 -17.47 -8.87 -30.11
N VAL A 230 -18.59 -8.76 -29.38
CA VAL A 230 -19.94 -8.97 -29.94
C VAL A 230 -20.26 -7.91 -30.99
N LEU A 231 -19.93 -6.64 -30.74
CA LEU A 231 -20.11 -5.57 -31.71
C LEU A 231 -19.25 -5.77 -32.97
N ALA A 232 -18.02 -6.28 -32.83
CA ALA A 232 -17.17 -6.61 -33.96
C ALA A 232 -17.77 -7.73 -34.82
N ALA A 233 -18.25 -8.81 -34.19
CA ALA A 233 -18.93 -9.91 -34.88
C ALA A 233 -20.19 -9.43 -35.64
N ARG A 234 -20.94 -8.51 -35.04
CA ARG A 234 -22.09 -7.87 -35.69
C ARG A 234 -21.68 -7.03 -36.90
N GLN A 235 -20.62 -6.22 -36.81
CA GLN A 235 -20.15 -5.44 -37.95
C GLN A 235 -19.73 -6.34 -39.12
N GLU A 236 -19.10 -7.47 -38.84
CA GLU A 236 -18.78 -8.46 -39.86
C GLU A 236 -20.02 -9.09 -40.48
N TYR A 237 -21.04 -9.37 -39.66
CA TYR A 237 -22.34 -9.85 -40.10
C TYR A 237 -23.04 -8.84 -41.03
N GLU A 238 -23.09 -7.55 -40.64
CA GLU A 238 -23.67 -6.48 -41.46
C GLU A 238 -22.90 -6.29 -42.79
N LYS A 239 -21.57 -6.33 -42.76
CA LYS A 239 -20.72 -6.29 -43.97
C LYS A 239 -20.99 -7.46 -44.91
N ALA A 240 -21.16 -8.66 -44.36
CA ALA A 240 -21.43 -9.87 -45.14
C ALA A 240 -22.87 -9.89 -45.69
N LEU A 241 -23.84 -9.37 -44.93
CA LEU A 241 -25.20 -9.14 -45.42
C LEU A 241 -25.25 -8.14 -46.58
N ALA A 242 -24.50 -7.04 -46.49
CA ALA A 242 -24.44 -6.03 -47.54
C ALA A 242 -23.85 -6.55 -48.87
N ARG A 243 -23.05 -7.63 -48.82
CA ARG A 243 -22.49 -8.30 -50.01
C ARG A 243 -23.45 -9.28 -50.67
N LEU A 244 -24.55 -9.65 -50.01
CA LEU A 244 -25.55 -10.57 -50.54
C LEU A 244 -26.55 -9.84 -51.46
N SER A 245 -27.14 -10.57 -52.41
CA SER A 245 -28.20 -10.02 -53.27
C SER A 245 -29.46 -9.71 -52.45
N LYS A 246 -30.23 -8.66 -52.79
CA LYS A 246 -31.43 -8.24 -52.05
C LYS A 246 -32.39 -9.40 -51.69
N LYS A 247 -32.57 -10.37 -52.60
CA LYS A 247 -33.43 -11.55 -52.40
C LYS A 247 -32.86 -12.53 -51.36
N SER A 248 -31.54 -12.70 -51.33
CA SER A 248 -30.85 -13.56 -50.37
C SER A 248 -30.65 -12.87 -49.01
N ALA A 249 -30.42 -11.55 -49.02
CA ALA A 249 -30.33 -10.73 -47.83
C ALA A 249 -31.67 -10.61 -47.09
N ASN A 250 -32.82 -10.79 -47.75
CA ASN A 250 -34.14 -10.79 -47.12
C ASN A 250 -34.63 -12.18 -46.69
N SER A 251 -33.91 -13.25 -47.01
CA SER A 251 -34.27 -14.61 -46.61
C SER A 251 -33.92 -14.85 -45.13
N PRO A 252 -34.90 -15.21 -44.27
CA PRO A 252 -34.65 -15.46 -42.84
C PRO A 252 -33.63 -16.57 -42.60
N ALA A 253 -33.71 -17.67 -43.36
CA ALA A 253 -32.81 -18.80 -43.25
C ALA A 253 -31.34 -18.44 -43.55
N LYS A 254 -31.12 -17.60 -44.57
CA LYS A 254 -29.76 -17.13 -44.91
C LYS A 254 -29.21 -16.15 -43.88
N ARG A 255 -30.05 -15.30 -43.29
CA ARG A 255 -29.65 -14.42 -42.18
C ARG A 255 -29.22 -15.22 -40.96
N LEU A 256 -30.02 -16.21 -40.57
CA LEU A 256 -29.72 -17.07 -39.42
C LEU A 256 -28.43 -17.87 -39.62
N ALA A 257 -28.24 -18.51 -40.79
CA ALA A 257 -27.01 -19.25 -41.08
C ALA A 257 -25.75 -18.36 -41.05
N LEU A 258 -25.88 -17.10 -41.50
CA LEU A 258 -24.76 -16.15 -41.50
C LEU A 258 -24.46 -15.64 -40.08
N TYR A 259 -25.51 -15.43 -39.27
CA TYR A 259 -25.38 -15.09 -37.86
C TYR A 259 -24.68 -16.21 -37.07
N GLU A 260 -25.12 -17.46 -37.22
CA GLU A 260 -24.52 -18.61 -36.54
C GLU A 260 -23.04 -18.74 -36.88
N LYS A 261 -22.69 -18.63 -38.16
CA LYS A 261 -21.29 -18.67 -38.63
C LYS A 261 -20.43 -17.55 -38.02
N LYS A 262 -21.00 -16.36 -37.79
CA LYS A 262 -20.26 -15.20 -37.27
C LYS A 262 -20.18 -15.17 -35.74
N THR A 263 -21.07 -15.86 -35.06
CA THR A 263 -21.10 -15.93 -33.59
C THR A 263 -20.55 -17.24 -33.03
N GLU A 264 -20.24 -18.23 -33.89
CA GLU A 264 -19.70 -19.54 -33.52
C GLU A 264 -18.54 -19.46 -32.53
N LYS A 265 -17.52 -18.63 -32.80
CA LYS A 265 -16.36 -18.44 -31.92
C LYS A 265 -16.76 -17.92 -30.52
N LEU A 266 -17.68 -16.96 -30.46
CA LEU A 266 -18.15 -16.41 -29.18
C LEU A 266 -18.89 -17.47 -28.35
N ARG A 267 -19.66 -18.34 -29.00
CA ARG A 267 -20.34 -19.46 -28.35
C ARG A 267 -19.35 -20.50 -27.83
N THR A 268 -18.37 -20.90 -28.65
CA THR A 268 -17.36 -21.90 -28.25
C THR A 268 -16.50 -21.38 -27.10
N ASP A 269 -16.11 -20.11 -27.15
CA ASP A 269 -15.30 -19.49 -26.11
C ASP A 269 -16.07 -19.43 -24.78
N TYR A 270 -17.34 -19.03 -24.82
CA TYR A 270 -18.19 -19.03 -23.62
C TYR A 270 -18.38 -20.43 -23.04
N LEU A 271 -18.73 -21.43 -23.86
CA LEU A 271 -18.91 -22.82 -23.40
C LEU A 271 -17.63 -23.41 -22.78
N GLY A 272 -16.45 -23.01 -23.27
CA GLY A 272 -15.18 -23.39 -22.66
C GLY A 272 -14.92 -22.78 -21.28
N THR A 273 -15.64 -21.72 -20.90
CA THR A 273 -15.47 -21.01 -19.62
C THR A 273 -16.51 -21.36 -18.56
N VAL A 274 -17.64 -21.99 -18.92
CA VAL A 274 -18.71 -22.34 -17.98
C VAL A 274 -18.34 -23.60 -17.19
N PRO A 275 -18.15 -23.52 -15.86
CA PRO A 275 -17.88 -24.70 -15.04
C PRO A 275 -19.16 -25.55 -14.86
N GLY A 276 -19.01 -26.87 -14.78
CA GLY A 276 -20.10 -27.77 -14.39
C GLY A 276 -21.02 -28.24 -15.54
N LEU A 277 -20.63 -28.04 -16.81
CA LEU A 277 -21.29 -28.61 -17.98
C LEU A 277 -21.07 -30.14 -18.03
N SER A 278 -21.77 -30.89 -17.19
CA SER A 278 -21.62 -32.36 -17.08
C SER A 278 -22.58 -33.12 -18.00
N ASN A 279 -23.77 -32.56 -18.27
CA ASN A 279 -24.81 -33.19 -19.07
C ASN A 279 -25.19 -32.35 -20.30
N LEU A 280 -25.71 -33.03 -21.32
CA LEU A 280 -26.16 -32.40 -22.58
C LEU A 280 -27.31 -31.40 -22.37
N SER A 281 -28.08 -31.54 -21.29
CA SER A 281 -29.10 -30.56 -20.90
C SER A 281 -28.48 -29.23 -20.48
N ASP A 282 -27.34 -29.27 -19.79
CA ASP A 282 -26.70 -28.10 -19.20
C ASP A 282 -25.96 -27.32 -20.29
N THR A 283 -25.36 -28.02 -21.25
CA THR A 283 -24.79 -27.40 -22.47
C THR A 283 -25.88 -26.74 -23.31
N GLN A 284 -27.03 -27.38 -23.51
CA GLN A 284 -28.15 -26.76 -24.24
C GLN A 284 -28.71 -25.52 -23.54
N LYS A 285 -28.79 -25.51 -22.21
CA LYS A 285 -29.19 -24.31 -21.45
C LYS A 285 -28.19 -23.18 -21.63
N ALA A 286 -26.90 -23.46 -21.48
CA ALA A 286 -25.83 -22.48 -21.65
C ALA A 286 -25.82 -21.89 -23.08
N VAL A 287 -26.01 -22.71 -24.12
CA VAL A 287 -26.14 -22.25 -25.51
C VAL A 287 -27.34 -21.32 -25.68
N LYS A 288 -28.51 -21.68 -25.14
CA LYS A 288 -29.71 -20.83 -25.22
C LYS A 288 -29.53 -19.49 -24.51
N GLU A 289 -28.83 -19.48 -23.37
CA GLU A 289 -28.55 -18.26 -22.62
C GLU A 289 -27.63 -17.31 -23.39
N ILE A 290 -26.52 -17.81 -23.95
CA ILE A 290 -25.64 -16.95 -24.76
C ILE A 290 -26.32 -16.48 -26.04
N ASP A 291 -27.06 -17.35 -26.73
CA ASP A 291 -27.79 -16.97 -27.95
C ASP A 291 -28.85 -15.91 -27.68
N GLY A 292 -29.57 -16.03 -26.56
CA GLY A 292 -30.53 -15.01 -26.13
C GLY A 292 -29.89 -13.64 -25.94
N VAL A 293 -28.66 -13.58 -25.39
CA VAL A 293 -27.94 -12.31 -25.20
C VAL A 293 -27.35 -11.79 -26.50
N LEU A 294 -26.73 -12.66 -27.32
CA LEU A 294 -26.15 -12.26 -28.59
C LEU A 294 -27.21 -11.75 -29.56
N LEU A 295 -28.35 -12.44 -29.70
CA LEU A 295 -29.47 -11.98 -30.52
C LEU A 295 -29.99 -10.62 -30.05
N ALA A 296 -30.19 -10.46 -28.74
CA ALA A 296 -30.63 -9.20 -28.18
C ALA A 296 -29.65 -8.04 -28.51
N VAL A 297 -28.33 -8.29 -28.54
CA VAL A 297 -27.33 -7.28 -28.97
C VAL A 297 -27.38 -7.01 -30.48
N PHE A 298 -27.61 -8.04 -31.29
CA PHE A 298 -27.69 -7.93 -32.75
C PHE A 298 -28.94 -7.13 -33.20
N ASP A 299 -30.03 -7.22 -32.45
CA ASP A 299 -31.28 -6.51 -32.75
C ASP A 299 -31.28 -5.03 -32.30
N LEU A 300 -30.29 -4.59 -31.52
CA LEU A 300 -30.21 -3.20 -31.05
C LEU A 300 -30.02 -2.19 -32.19
N SER A 301 -30.60 -1.00 -32.05
CA SER A 301 -30.29 0.15 -32.90
C SER A 301 -28.89 0.72 -32.63
N ASN A 302 -28.38 1.59 -33.51
CA ASN A 302 -27.11 2.31 -33.28
C ASN A 302 -27.15 3.14 -31.98
N ALA A 303 -28.28 3.78 -31.69
CA ALA A 303 -28.44 4.61 -30.49
C ALA A 303 -28.40 3.77 -29.20
N GLN A 304 -29.16 2.67 -29.17
CA GLN A 304 -29.19 1.75 -28.01
C GLN A 304 -27.83 1.08 -27.77
N ARG A 305 -27.08 0.79 -28.84
CA ARG A 305 -25.72 0.24 -28.70
C ARG A 305 -24.75 1.19 -28.03
N ASN A 306 -24.80 2.47 -28.41
CA ASN A 306 -23.98 3.51 -27.81
C ASN A 306 -24.36 3.74 -26.35
N GLU A 307 -25.66 3.70 -26.04
CA GLU A 307 -26.16 3.74 -24.67
C GLU A 307 -25.59 2.59 -23.82
N ILE A 308 -25.70 1.34 -24.28
CA ILE A 308 -25.13 0.18 -23.58
C ILE A 308 -23.61 0.31 -23.42
N MET A 309 -22.88 0.75 -24.45
CA MET A 309 -21.44 0.97 -24.34
C MET A 309 -21.09 1.98 -23.24
N ASN A 310 -21.81 3.09 -23.17
CA ASN A 310 -21.62 4.12 -22.15
C ASN A 310 -21.98 3.59 -20.75
N SER A 311 -23.08 2.86 -20.63
CA SER A 311 -23.52 2.23 -19.38
C SER A 311 -22.51 1.19 -18.87
N LEU A 312 -21.93 0.38 -19.75
CA LEU A 312 -20.87 -0.58 -19.40
C LEU A 312 -19.60 0.14 -18.90
N LYS A 313 -19.20 1.25 -19.53
CA LYS A 313 -18.07 2.06 -19.06
C LYS A 313 -18.35 2.63 -17.67
N ARG A 314 -19.51 3.25 -17.50
CA ARG A 314 -19.95 3.81 -16.21
C ARG A 314 -20.01 2.74 -15.12
N TYR A 315 -20.52 1.55 -15.43
CA TYR A 315 -20.55 0.43 -14.49
C TYR A 315 -19.15 0.00 -14.04
N ARG A 316 -18.19 -0.11 -14.97
CA ARG A 316 -16.80 -0.46 -14.62
C ARG A 316 -16.17 0.61 -13.71
N GLU A 317 -16.45 1.88 -13.94
CA GLU A 317 -15.99 2.97 -13.08
C GLU A 317 -16.62 2.87 -11.67
N LEU A 318 -17.93 2.61 -11.60
CA LEU A 318 -18.65 2.41 -10.35
C LEU A 318 -18.12 1.21 -9.54
N VAL A 319 -17.80 0.09 -10.21
CA VAL A 319 -17.21 -1.09 -9.54
C VAL A 319 -15.83 -0.76 -8.98
N ARG A 320 -14.99 -0.03 -9.72
CA ARG A 320 -13.68 0.42 -9.21
C ARG A 320 -13.83 1.37 -8.02
N GLU A 321 -14.78 2.31 -8.10
CA GLU A 321 -15.08 3.21 -6.98
C GLU A 321 -15.55 2.44 -5.75
N ARG A 322 -16.42 1.45 -5.93
CA ARG A 322 -16.89 0.55 -4.88
C ARG A 322 -15.73 -0.19 -4.20
N GLU A 323 -14.82 -0.77 -4.97
CA GLU A 323 -13.63 -1.45 -4.44
C GLU A 323 -12.74 -0.50 -3.62
N MET A 324 -12.52 0.73 -4.11
CA MET A 324 -11.74 1.74 -3.38
C MET A 324 -12.42 2.14 -2.07
N LEU A 325 -13.74 2.39 -2.08
CA LEU A 325 -14.49 2.77 -0.88
C LEU A 325 -14.51 1.64 0.15
N LEU A 326 -14.65 0.39 -0.30
CA LEU A 326 -14.56 -0.78 0.58
C LEU A 326 -13.17 -0.90 1.20
N ALA A 327 -12.10 -0.70 0.43
CA ALA A 327 -10.73 -0.68 0.94
C ALA A 327 -10.48 0.47 1.94
N MET A 328 -11.15 1.61 1.76
CA MET A 328 -11.04 2.78 2.64
C MET A 328 -11.65 2.54 4.03
N ILE A 329 -12.75 1.76 4.09
CA ILE A 329 -13.47 1.43 5.34
C ILE A 329 -13.11 0.05 5.92
N SER A 330 -12.34 -0.76 5.19
CA SER A 330 -11.82 -2.04 5.71
C SER A 330 -10.65 -1.79 6.66
N ASP A 331 -10.63 -2.53 7.77
CA ASP A 331 -9.58 -2.46 8.78
C ASP A 331 -8.24 -3.08 8.37
#